data_AF-A0A3G9GX52-F1
#
_entry.id   AF-A0A3G9GX52-F1
#
_cell.length_a   1.000
_cell.length_b   1.000
_cell.length_c   1.000
_cell.angle_alpha   90.00
_cell.angle_beta   90.00
_cell.angle_gamma   90.00
#
_symmetry.space_group_name_H-M   'P 1'
#
loop_
_entity.id
_entity.type
_entity.pdbx_description
1 polymer ?
#
loop_
_entity_poly.entity_id
_entity_poly.type
_entity_poly.pdbx_seq_one_letter_code
_entity_poly.pdbx_strand_id
1 'polypeptide(L)'
;MLSKKMVWALMAVFAFLSISMFISNMPEKKDRHVIEKISAYFPYELTKTIGGLDLVNKNTGEKLKIDNAKVFLAFDDLLKKWGRSHLQIKDSTLLILDDENRTVDTMHLNEKELKFVKDFFFK
;
A
#
# COMPACT_ATOMS: atom_id res chain seq x y z
N MET A 1 38.35 25.11 9.87
CA MET A 1 37.75 24.91 8.53
C MET A 1 37.59 23.42 8.30
N LEU A 2 36.43 22.97 7.81
CA LEU A 2 36.20 21.55 7.48
C LEU A 2 37.13 21.12 6.35
N SER A 3 37.81 19.98 6.49
CA SER A 3 38.67 19.46 5.43
C SER A 3 37.81 18.94 4.26
N LYS A 4 38.29 19.08 3.02
CA LYS A 4 37.54 18.59 1.84
C LYS A 4 37.19 17.10 1.96
N LYS A 5 38.07 16.29 2.55
CA LYS A 5 37.84 14.86 2.80
C LYS A 5 36.68 14.62 3.77
N MET A 6 36.60 15.43 4.83
CA MET A 6 35.51 15.36 5.80
C MET A 6 34.17 15.78 5.19
N VAL A 7 34.17 16.80 4.31
CA VAL A 7 32.97 17.19 3.56
C VAL A 7 32.51 16.06 2.62
N TRP A 8 33.43 15.42 1.89
CA TRP A 8 33.10 14.26 1.05
C TRP A 8 32.58 13.06 1.85
N ALA A 9 33.19 12.75 2.98
CA ALA A 9 32.72 11.67 3.86
C ALA A 9 31.31 11.94 4.39
N LEU A 10 31.04 13.19 4.82
CA LEU A 10 29.73 13.59 5.28
C LEU A 10 28.68 13.51 4.17
N MET A 11 29.01 13.96 2.95
CA MET A 11 28.12 13.82 1.80
C MET A 11 27.80 12.36 1.48
N ALA A 12 28.79 11.45 1.56
CA ALA A 12 28.56 10.03 1.32
C ALA A 12 27.59 9.42 2.34
N VAL A 13 27.71 9.78 3.62
CA VAL A 13 26.78 9.32 4.67
C VAL A 13 25.36 9.84 4.41
N PHE A 14 25.21 11.13 4.11
CA PHE A 14 23.89 11.69 3.81
C PHE A 14 23.27 11.08 2.54
N ALA A 15 24.07 10.84 1.50
CA ALA A 15 23.61 10.18 0.29
C ALA A 15 23.11 8.76 0.58
N PHE A 16 23.87 7.99 1.38
CA PHE A 16 23.48 6.64 1.77
C PHE A 16 22.17 6.61 2.56
N LEU A 17 22.03 7.49 3.56
CA LEU A 17 20.79 7.60 4.34
C LEU A 17 19.60 8.02 3.47
N SER A 18 19.80 8.98 2.56
CA SER A 18 18.76 9.46 1.66
C SER A 18 18.28 8.36 0.70
N ILE A 19 19.21 7.62 0.09
CA ILE A 19 18.88 6.50 -0.81
C ILE A 19 18.18 5.39 -0.04
N SER A 20 18.65 5.03 1.15
CA SER A 20 18.04 3.98 1.97
C SER A 20 16.60 4.33 2.36
N MET A 21 16.36 5.58 2.74
CA MET A 21 15.04 6.09 3.06
C MET A 21 14.14 6.13 1.83
N PHE A 22 14.69 6.54 0.67
CA PHE A 22 13.97 6.55 -0.60
C PHE A 22 13.53 5.15 -1.03
N ILE A 23 14.43 4.17 -0.98
CA ILE A 23 14.12 2.76 -1.33
C ILE A 23 13.07 2.18 -0.38
N SER A 24 13.18 2.45 0.93
CA SER A 24 12.23 1.94 1.94
C SER A 24 10.83 2.53 1.79
N ASN A 25 10.72 3.73 1.21
CA ASN A 25 9.46 4.42 0.99
C ASN A 25 8.96 4.31 -0.46
N MET A 26 9.63 3.53 -1.31
CA MET A 26 9.23 3.39 -2.70
C MET A 26 7.94 2.55 -2.76
N PRO A 27 6.86 3.04 -3.41
CA PRO A 27 5.63 2.27 -3.51
C PRO A 27 5.88 0.97 -4.27
N GLU A 28 5.36 -0.15 -3.76
CA GLU A 28 5.39 -1.40 -4.50
C GLU A 28 4.70 -1.21 -5.87
N LYS A 29 5.23 -1.87 -6.91
CA LYS A 29 4.57 -1.86 -8.24
C LYS A 29 3.25 -2.61 -8.14
N LYS A 30 2.19 -1.86 -7.85
CA LYS A 30 0.82 -2.36 -7.78
C LYS A 30 0.35 -2.79 -9.15
N ASP A 31 -0.22 -3.99 -9.23
CA ASP A 31 -0.96 -4.38 -10.43
C ASP A 31 -2.26 -3.56 -10.48
N ARG A 32 -2.36 -2.70 -11.49
CA ARG A 32 -3.46 -1.74 -11.61
C ARG A 32 -4.81 -2.43 -11.73
N HIS A 33 -4.88 -3.53 -12.49
CA HIS A 33 -6.13 -4.24 -12.74
C HIS A 33 -6.68 -4.88 -11.47
N VAL A 34 -5.81 -5.56 -10.72
CA VAL A 34 -6.17 -6.18 -9.44
C VAL A 34 -6.55 -5.13 -8.40
N ILE A 35 -5.76 -4.07 -8.25
CA ILE A 35 -6.04 -3.03 -7.25
C ILE A 35 -7.31 -2.25 -7.57
N GLU A 36 -7.58 -1.93 -8.84
CA GLU A 36 -8.84 -1.26 -9.23
C GLU A 36 -10.05 -2.13 -8.85
N LYS A 37 -10.01 -3.43 -9.12
CA LYS A 37 -11.09 -4.36 -8.78
C LYS A 37 -11.30 -4.48 -7.26
N ILE A 38 -10.22 -4.61 -6.49
CA ILE A 38 -10.28 -4.71 -5.02
C ILE A 38 -10.74 -3.40 -4.37
N SER A 39 -10.31 -2.25 -4.91
CA SER A 39 -10.58 -0.93 -4.31
C SER A 39 -12.07 -0.60 -4.17
N ALA A 40 -12.92 -1.22 -5.01
CA ALA A 40 -14.37 -1.11 -4.91
C ALA A 40 -14.92 -1.63 -3.56
N TYR A 41 -14.29 -2.66 -3.02
CA TYR A 41 -14.69 -3.33 -1.77
C TYR A 41 -13.91 -2.85 -0.54
N PHE A 42 -12.71 -2.29 -0.75
CA PHE A 42 -11.87 -1.79 0.34
C PHE A 42 -12.53 -0.58 1.05
N PRO A 43 -12.65 -0.54 2.38
CA PRO A 43 -13.46 0.47 3.08
C PRO A 43 -12.79 1.84 3.27
N TYR A 44 -11.53 2.02 2.88
CA TYR A 44 -10.81 3.30 3.06
C TYR A 44 -10.43 3.95 1.73
N GLU A 45 -10.37 5.28 1.74
CA GLU A 45 -9.96 6.07 0.57
C GLU A 45 -9.04 7.23 0.95
N LEU A 46 -8.22 7.66 0.00
CA LEU A 46 -7.38 8.85 0.12
C LEU A 46 -8.11 10.05 -0.46
N THR A 47 -8.34 11.07 0.37
CA THR A 47 -9.04 12.30 -0.03
C THR A 47 -8.07 13.48 0.00
N LYS A 48 -8.15 14.35 -1.01
CA LYS A 48 -7.31 15.55 -1.10
C LYS A 48 -7.88 16.67 -0.25
N THR A 49 -7.05 17.26 0.60
CA THR A 49 -7.41 18.40 1.44
C THR A 49 -6.45 19.56 1.23
N ILE A 50 -6.77 20.73 1.79
CA ILE A 50 -5.93 21.93 1.72
C ILE A 50 -4.54 21.67 2.36
N GLY A 51 -4.50 20.80 3.38
CA GLY A 51 -3.27 20.46 4.12
C GLY A 51 -2.54 19.21 3.63
N GLY A 52 -3.00 18.54 2.57
CA GLY A 52 -2.38 17.31 2.05
C GLY A 52 -3.38 16.24 1.66
N LEU A 53 -3.17 15.03 2.16
CA LEU A 53 -4.01 13.86 1.91
C LEU A 53 -4.54 13.33 3.25
N ASP A 54 -5.85 13.15 3.35
CA ASP A 54 -6.48 12.50 4.48
C ASP A 54 -6.89 11.08 4.11
N LEU A 55 -6.75 10.15 5.05
CA LEU A 55 -7.26 8.79 4.92
C LEU A 55 -8.63 8.71 5.60
N VAL A 56 -9.66 8.30 4.86
CA VAL A 56 -11.06 8.37 5.31
C VAL A 56 -11.70 7.00 5.20
N ASN A 57 -12.50 6.62 6.21
CA ASN A 57 -13.37 5.46 6.13
C ASN A 57 -14.63 5.81 5.32
N LYS A 58 -14.87 5.13 4.19
CA LYS A 58 -16.02 5.37 3.31
C LYS A 58 -17.37 5.09 3.97
N ASN A 59 -17.40 4.17 4.93
CA ASN A 59 -18.64 3.74 5.58
C ASN A 59 -19.09 4.72 6.67
N THR A 60 -18.14 5.30 7.41
CA THR A 60 -18.43 6.19 8.56
C THR A 60 -18.11 7.66 8.28
N GLY A 61 -17.37 7.97 7.22
CA GLY A 61 -16.83 9.31 6.95
C GLY A 61 -15.72 9.73 7.93
N GLU A 62 -15.28 8.83 8.80
CA GLU A 62 -14.30 9.15 9.84
C GLU A 62 -12.90 9.31 9.22
N LYS A 63 -12.24 10.42 9.60
CA LYS A 63 -10.86 10.71 9.21
C LYS A 63 -9.89 10.04 10.17
N LEU A 64 -9.01 9.21 9.63
CA LEU A 64 -7.91 8.64 10.40
C LEU A 64 -6.80 9.67 10.58
N LYS A 65 -6.41 9.89 11.83
CA LYS A 65 -5.32 10.81 12.18
C LYS A 65 -3.98 10.15 11.86
N ILE A 66 -3.51 10.30 10.63
CA ILE A 66 -2.21 9.82 10.15
C ILE A 66 -1.34 11.02 9.82
N ASP A 67 -0.05 10.92 10.13
CA ASP A 67 0.94 11.90 9.68
C ASP A 67 1.00 11.92 8.15
N ASN A 68 0.87 13.10 7.54
CA ASN A 68 0.93 13.31 6.08
C ASN A 68 2.09 12.57 5.40
N ALA A 69 3.25 12.50 6.06
CA ALA A 69 4.43 11.82 5.52
C ALA A 69 4.27 10.28 5.39
N LYS A 70 3.28 9.71 6.08
CA LYS A 70 3.04 8.25 6.18
C LYS A 70 1.69 7.82 5.62
N VAL A 71 0.88 8.73 5.08
CA VAL A 71 -0.48 8.44 4.62
C VAL A 71 -0.54 7.31 3.60
N PHE A 72 0.38 7.28 2.64
CA PHE A 72 0.44 6.20 1.64
C PHE A 72 0.84 4.85 2.24
N LEU A 73 1.81 4.85 3.17
CA LEU A 73 2.23 3.63 3.88
C LEU A 73 1.08 3.07 4.72
N ALA A 74 0.37 3.94 5.44
CA ALA A 74 -0.79 3.54 6.24
C ALA A 74 -1.94 3.01 5.37
N PHE A 75 -2.18 3.61 4.21
CA PHE A 75 -3.17 3.11 3.25
C PHE A 75 -2.80 1.68 2.78
N ASP A 76 -1.53 1.45 2.45
CA ASP A 76 -1.05 0.14 2.01
C ASP A 76 -1.13 -0.90 3.13
N ASP A 77 -0.78 -0.54 4.36
CA ASP A 77 -0.91 -1.41 5.52
C ASP A 77 -2.36 -1.80 5.79
N LEU A 78 -3.29 -0.85 5.69
CA LEU A 78 -4.72 -1.14 5.82
C LEU A 78 -5.22 -2.03 4.69
N LEU A 79 -4.78 -1.78 3.46
CA LEU A 79 -5.15 -2.60 2.31
C LEU A 79 -4.63 -4.03 2.45
N LYS A 80 -3.38 -4.21 2.90
CA LYS A 80 -2.79 -5.52 3.20
C LYS A 80 -3.54 -6.22 4.32
N LYS A 81 -3.82 -5.52 5.43
CA LYS A 81 -4.57 -6.06 6.57
C LYS A 81 -5.97 -6.51 6.17
N TRP A 82 -6.69 -5.66 5.43
CA TRP A 82 -8.03 -5.98 4.91
C TRP A 82 -7.97 -7.16 3.94
N GLY A 83 -6.99 -7.18 3.03
CA GLY A 83 -6.86 -8.24 2.05
C GLY A 83 -6.58 -9.61 2.67
N ARG A 84 -5.85 -9.67 3.79
CA ARG A 84 -5.61 -10.94 4.51
C ARG A 84 -6.87 -11.61 5.05
N SER A 85 -7.93 -10.84 5.34
CA SER A 85 -9.19 -11.39 5.83
C SER A 85 -10.28 -11.47 4.75
N HIS A 86 -10.24 -10.61 3.74
CA HIS A 86 -11.29 -10.51 2.72
C HIS A 86 -10.89 -11.05 1.34
N LEU A 87 -9.65 -11.51 1.16
CA LEU A 87 -9.22 -12.12 -0.08
C LEU A 87 -8.82 -13.56 0.17
N GLN A 88 -9.25 -14.44 -0.73
CA GLN A 88 -8.82 -15.82 -0.75
C GLN A 88 -8.46 -16.23 -2.18
N ILE A 89 -7.36 -16.93 -2.35
CA ILE A 89 -6.98 -17.49 -3.65
C ILE A 89 -7.45 -18.94 -3.70
N LYS A 90 -8.21 -19.29 -4.74
CA LYS A 90 -8.54 -20.67 -5.08
C LYS A 90 -8.10 -20.94 -6.52
N ASP A 91 -7.11 -21.80 -6.67
CA ASP A 91 -6.40 -22.06 -7.94
C ASP A 91 -5.82 -20.77 -8.54
N SER A 92 -6.42 -20.27 -9.64
CA SER A 92 -6.07 -19.01 -10.30
C SER A 92 -7.20 -17.98 -10.20
N THR A 93 -8.09 -18.12 -9.23
CA THR A 93 -9.22 -17.23 -9.02
C THR A 93 -9.09 -16.56 -7.66
N LEU A 94 -9.16 -15.22 -7.66
CA LEU A 94 -9.30 -14.41 -6.47
C LEU A 94 -10.77 -14.37 -6.07
N LEU A 95 -11.05 -14.77 -4.83
CA LEU A 95 -12.34 -14.63 -4.18
C LEU A 95 -12.28 -13.40 -3.28
N ILE A 96 -13.22 -12.48 -3.45
CA ILE A 96 -13.42 -11.34 -2.57
C ILE A 96 -14.56 -11.70 -1.62
N LEU A 97 -14.30 -11.64 -0.32
CA LEU A 97 -15.20 -12.03 0.75
C LEU A 97 -15.78 -10.78 1.44
N ASP A 98 -16.98 -10.90 2.00
CA ASP A 98 -17.52 -9.95 2.97
C ASP A 98 -17.10 -10.28 4.41
N ASP A 99 -17.55 -9.46 5.36
CA ASP A 99 -17.31 -9.64 6.80
C ASP A 99 -17.91 -10.96 7.36
N GLU A 100 -18.84 -11.60 6.63
CA GLU A 100 -19.44 -12.89 6.96
C GLU A 100 -18.75 -14.08 6.26
N ASN A 101 -17.60 -13.86 5.62
CA ASN A 101 -16.87 -14.82 4.79
C ASN A 101 -17.65 -15.35 3.57
N ARG A 102 -18.69 -14.65 3.12
CA ARG A 102 -19.39 -14.99 1.89
C ARG A 102 -18.67 -14.37 0.70
N THR A 103 -18.57 -15.12 -0.39
CA THR A 103 -17.99 -14.59 -1.63
C THR A 103 -18.92 -13.56 -2.24
N VAL A 104 -18.47 -12.31 -2.30
CA VAL A 104 -19.21 -11.19 -2.90
C VAL A 104 -18.81 -10.93 -4.34
N ASP A 105 -17.58 -11.27 -4.72
CA ASP A 105 -17.12 -11.18 -6.10
C ASP A 105 -15.93 -12.12 -6.34
N THR A 106 -15.67 -12.39 -7.62
CA THR A 106 -14.56 -13.24 -8.05
C THR A 106 -13.85 -12.65 -9.26
N MET A 107 -12.56 -12.92 -9.38
CA MET A 107 -11.74 -12.46 -10.50
C MET A 107 -10.75 -13.55 -10.89
N HIS A 108 -10.73 -13.89 -12.18
CA HIS A 108 -9.68 -14.76 -12.70
C HIS A 108 -8.36 -13.99 -12.81
N LEU A 109 -7.29 -14.57 -12.30
CA LEU A 109 -5.96 -13.99 -12.30
C LEU A 109 -5.05 -14.70 -13.30
N ASN A 110 -4.31 -13.92 -14.07
CA ASN A 110 -3.17 -14.45 -14.81
C ASN A 110 -1.97 -14.72 -13.86
N GLU A 111 -0.90 -15.33 -14.37
CA GLU A 111 0.27 -15.68 -13.55
C GLU A 111 0.95 -14.48 -12.87
N LYS A 112 1.00 -13.32 -13.55
CA LYS A 112 1.63 -12.11 -13.01
C LYS A 112 0.79 -11.51 -11.88
N GLU A 113 -0.53 -11.46 -12.08
CA GLU A 113 -1.50 -10.99 -11.10
C GLU A 113 -1.54 -11.92 -9.88
N LEU A 114 -1.53 -13.23 -10.11
CA LEU A 114 -1.49 -14.24 -9.05
C LEU A 114 -0.23 -14.07 -8.18
N LYS A 115 0.93 -13.86 -8.83
CA LYS A 115 2.17 -13.57 -8.12
C LYS A 115 2.07 -12.28 -7.32
N PHE A 116 1.57 -11.21 -7.93
CA PHE A 116 1.37 -9.92 -7.25
C PHE A 116 0.47 -10.06 -6.02
N VAL A 117 -0.68 -10.71 -6.13
CA VAL A 117 -1.60 -10.88 -5.00
C VAL A 117 -0.92 -11.65 -3.87
N LYS A 118 -0.20 -12.73 -4.18
CA LYS A 118 0.57 -13.50 -3.20
C LYS A 118 1.64 -12.65 -2.51
N ASP A 119 2.42 -11.90 -3.28
CA ASP A 119 3.52 -11.09 -2.76
C ASP A 119 3.02 -9.86 -1.96
N PHE A 120 1.94 -9.22 -2.38
CA PHE A 120 1.44 -7.98 -1.75
C PHE A 120 0.59 -8.25 -0.50
N PHE A 121 -0.34 -9.21 -0.56
CA PHE A 121 -1.33 -9.43 0.50
C PHE A 121 -0.92 -10.55 1.48
N PHE A 122 -0.26 -11.60 0.98
CA PHE A 122 -0.03 -12.84 1.76
C PHE A 122 1.42 -13.06 2.19
N LYS A 123 2.34 -12.19 1.78
CA LYS A 123 3.72 -12.12 2.29
C LYS A 123 3.81 -11.15 3.46
#